data_AF-A0A938RY92-F1
#
_entry.id   AF-A0A938RY92-F1
#
_cell.length_a   1.000
_cell.length_b   1.000
_cell.length_c   1.000
_cell.angle_alpha   90.00
_cell.angle_beta   90.00
_cell.angle_gamma   90.00
#
_symmetry.space_group_name_H-M   'P 1'
#
loop_
_entity.id
_entity.type
_entity.pdbx_description
1 polymer ?
#
loop_
_entity_poly.entity_id
_entity_poly.type
_entity_poly.pdbx_seq_one_letter_code
_entity_poly.pdbx_strand_id
1 'polypeptide(L)'
;MITTKQAKTILSTMRAAVAALHEVWAKCREVELALGHDLDGLEGVIQDMAAGLDDPESIDVAYVRDAINAQADELVAEADACPGCGERNVDNLVWQKDGAHVKCATCGKRYAPQSK
;
A
#
# COMPACT_ATOMS: atom_id res chain seq x y z
N MET A 1 5.00 1.73 15.63
CA MET A 1 4.35 3.01 15.24
C MET A 1 5.36 3.99 14.67
N ILE A 2 5.00 4.70 13.60
CA ILE A 2 5.82 5.75 12.98
C ILE A 2 5.55 7.12 13.60
N THR A 3 6.55 7.99 13.56
CA THR A 3 6.47 9.38 14.03
C THR A 3 5.93 10.33 12.96
N THR A 4 5.45 11.51 13.36
CA THR A 4 5.08 12.59 12.43
C THR A 4 6.23 12.97 11.47
N LYS A 5 7.48 12.94 11.96
CA LYS A 5 8.65 13.21 11.12
C LYS A 5 8.81 12.15 10.02
N GLN A 6 8.66 10.88 10.37
CA GLN A 6 8.70 9.77 9.39
C GLN A 6 7.53 9.87 8.40
N ALA A 7 6.31 10.15 8.87
CA ALA A 7 5.15 10.34 8.02
C ALA A 7 5.35 11.47 7.01
N LYS A 8 5.96 12.60 7.42
CA LYS A 8 6.30 13.70 6.52
C LYS A 8 7.28 13.28 5.42
N THR A 9 8.31 12.51 5.77
CA THR A 9 9.27 11.98 4.79
C THR A 9 8.64 11.00 3.82
N ILE A 10 7.75 10.13 4.30
CA ILE A 10 7.00 9.19 3.43
C ILE A 10 6.13 9.98 2.45
N LEU A 11 5.33 10.92 2.95
CA LEU A 11 4.45 11.73 2.13
C LEU A 11 5.20 12.53 1.06
N SER A 12 6.34 13.14 1.41
CA SER A 12 7.17 13.85 0.43
C SER A 12 7.71 12.92 -0.66
N THR A 13 8.09 11.70 -0.29
CA THR A 13 8.59 10.69 -1.24
C THR A 13 7.49 10.21 -2.18
N MET A 14 6.29 9.97 -1.64
CA MET A 14 5.13 9.58 -2.45
C MET A 14 4.75 10.67 -3.44
N ARG A 15 4.70 11.95 -3.01
CA ARG A 15 4.42 13.08 -3.90
C ARG A 15 5.45 13.18 -5.04
N ALA A 16 6.73 13.01 -4.73
CA ALA A 16 7.79 13.01 -5.75
C ALA A 16 7.64 11.85 -6.75
N ALA A 17 7.29 10.65 -6.27
CA ALA A 17 7.08 9.49 -7.13
C ALA A 17 5.88 9.68 -8.08
N VAL A 18 4.78 10.24 -7.59
CA VAL A 18 3.60 10.55 -8.42
C VAL A 18 3.95 11.59 -9.49
N ALA A 19 4.68 12.65 -9.13
CA ALA A 19 5.15 13.65 -10.11
C ALA A 19 6.02 13.02 -11.20
N ALA A 20 6.96 12.14 -10.84
CA ALA A 20 7.80 11.43 -11.80
C ALA A 20 6.98 10.50 -12.73
N LEU A 21 5.97 9.82 -12.20
CA LEU A 21 5.05 9.01 -13.02
C LEU A 21 4.29 9.87 -14.03
N HIS A 22 3.83 11.05 -13.62
CA HIS A 22 3.18 12.00 -14.54
C HIS A 22 4.12 12.44 -15.67
N GLU A 23 5.40 12.70 -15.38
CA GLU A 23 6.40 13.04 -16.40
C GLU A 23 6.66 11.89 -17.39
N VAL A 24 6.78 10.65 -16.88
CA VAL A 24 6.95 9.47 -17.74
C VAL A 24 5.73 9.30 -18.65
N TRP A 25 4.54 9.48 -18.08
CA TRP A 25 3.31 9.33 -18.84
C TRP A 25 3.16 10.41 -19.93
N ALA A 26 3.55 11.65 -19.65
CA ALA A 26 3.60 12.73 -20.65
C ALA A 26 4.53 12.36 -21.83
N LYS A 27 5.69 11.74 -21.57
CA LYS A 27 6.59 11.28 -22.63
C LYS A 27 6.03 10.12 -23.44
N CYS A 28 5.39 9.15 -22.78
CA CYS A 28 4.69 8.07 -23.48
C CYS A 28 3.62 8.62 -24.43
N ARG A 29 2.88 9.65 -24.00
CA ARG A 29 1.89 10.34 -24.84
C ARG A 29 2.49 10.94 -26.10
N GLU A 30 3.64 11.61 -26.01
CA GLU A 30 4.32 12.18 -27.18
C GLU A 30 4.65 11.10 -28.21
N VAL A 31 5.08 9.92 -27.76
CA VAL A 31 5.38 8.78 -28.64
C VAL A 31 4.11 8.22 -29.28
N GLU A 32 3.06 8.00 -28.51
CA GLU A 32 1.79 7.45 -29.01
C GLU A 32 1.12 8.39 -30.03
N LEU A 33 1.16 9.70 -29.81
CA LEU A 33 0.70 10.70 -30.77
C LEU A 33 1.53 10.66 -32.06
N ALA A 34 2.84 10.49 -31.96
CA ALA A 34 3.72 10.34 -33.13
C ALA A 34 3.43 9.05 -33.92
N LEU A 35 2.89 8.01 -33.25
CA LEU A 35 2.45 6.76 -33.87
C LEU A 35 1.03 6.85 -34.47
N GLY A 36 0.31 7.96 -34.25
CA GLY A 36 -1.04 8.18 -34.78
C GLY A 36 -2.15 7.46 -34.01
N HIS A 37 -1.88 7.07 -32.77
CA HIS A 37 -2.91 6.49 -31.91
C HIS A 37 -3.77 7.59 -31.26
N ASP A 38 -5.09 7.38 -31.28
CA ASP A 38 -6.06 8.22 -30.58
C ASP A 38 -6.15 7.77 -29.11
N LEU A 39 -5.76 8.66 -28.20
CA LEU A 39 -5.72 8.43 -26.76
C LEU A 39 -6.81 9.22 -26.01
N ASP A 40 -7.76 9.86 -26.70
CA ASP A 40 -8.74 10.76 -26.08
C ASP A 40 -9.62 10.04 -25.03
N GLY A 41 -9.87 8.73 -25.21
CA GLY A 41 -10.58 7.91 -24.23
C GLY A 41 -9.78 7.58 -22.96
N LEU A 42 -8.44 7.58 -23.03
CA LEU A 42 -7.56 7.35 -21.89
C LEU A 42 -7.35 8.62 -21.07
N GLU A 43 -7.44 9.79 -21.72
CA GLU A 43 -7.28 11.11 -21.08
C GLU A 43 -8.35 11.36 -20.00
N GLY A 44 -9.61 11.03 -20.29
CA GLY A 44 -10.70 11.13 -19.31
C GLY A 44 -10.46 10.25 -18.09
N VAL A 45 -10.06 8.98 -18.29
CA VAL A 45 -9.78 8.05 -17.19
C VAL A 45 -8.62 8.54 -16.32
N ILE A 46 -7.62 9.18 -16.91
CA ILE A 46 -6.43 9.62 -16.17
C ILE A 46 -6.65 10.97 -15.50
N GLN A 47 -7.40 11.87 -16.11
CA GLN A 47 -7.92 13.05 -15.43
C GLN A 47 -8.82 12.65 -14.26
N ASP A 48 -9.66 11.62 -14.42
CA ASP A 48 -10.51 11.10 -13.34
C ASP A 48 -9.67 10.43 -12.23
N MET A 49 -8.59 9.70 -12.57
CA MET A 49 -7.67 9.14 -11.57
C MET A 49 -6.87 10.23 -10.85
N ALA A 50 -6.47 11.29 -11.55
CA ALA A 50 -5.78 12.45 -10.99
C ALA A 50 -6.72 13.32 -10.14
N ALA A 51 -8.00 13.44 -10.52
CA ALA A 51 -9.04 14.12 -9.77
C ALA A 51 -9.51 13.29 -8.56
N GLY A 52 -9.56 11.96 -8.67
CA GLY A 52 -9.89 11.05 -7.56
C GLY A 52 -8.80 10.99 -6.49
N LEU A 53 -7.57 11.42 -6.81
CA LEU A 53 -6.52 11.77 -5.86
C LEU A 53 -6.63 13.27 -5.52
N ASP A 54 -7.81 13.67 -5.04
CA ASP A 54 -8.17 15.05 -4.69
C ASP A 54 -7.06 15.70 -3.88
N ASP A 55 -6.31 16.58 -4.56
CA ASP A 55 -5.22 17.38 -4.02
C ASP A 55 -4.23 16.60 -3.11
N PRO A 56 -3.11 16.08 -3.63
CA PRO A 56 -2.10 15.46 -2.78
C PRO A 56 -1.54 16.40 -1.69
N GLU A 57 -1.69 17.74 -1.79
CA GLU A 57 -1.39 18.69 -0.71
C GLU A 57 -2.42 18.66 0.44
N SER A 58 -3.66 18.28 0.15
CA SER A 58 -4.74 18.11 1.14
C SER A 58 -4.54 16.90 2.07
N ILE A 59 -3.69 15.94 1.66
CA ILE A 59 -3.31 14.79 2.49
C ILE A 59 -2.50 15.28 3.70
N ASP A 60 -3.13 15.26 4.87
CA ASP A 60 -2.51 15.66 6.13
C ASP A 60 -1.50 14.60 6.61
N VAL A 61 -0.37 15.05 7.12
CA VAL A 61 0.66 14.21 7.75
C VAL A 61 0.08 13.43 8.94
N ALA A 62 -0.88 14.01 9.67
CA ALA A 62 -1.55 13.28 10.76
C ALA A 62 -2.34 12.10 10.20
N TYR A 63 -3.11 12.30 9.13
CA TYR A 63 -3.84 11.22 8.46
C TYR A 63 -2.89 10.11 7.98
N VAL A 64 -1.78 10.45 7.31
CA VAL A 64 -0.79 9.45 6.86
C VAL A 64 -0.20 8.67 8.03
N ARG A 65 0.19 9.36 9.10
CA ARG A 65 0.72 8.73 10.31
C ARG A 65 -0.29 7.77 10.92
N ASP A 66 -1.52 8.23 11.08
CA ASP A 66 -2.58 7.49 11.78
C ASP A 66 -3.04 6.29 10.94
N ALA A 67 -3.15 6.43 9.62
CA ALA A 67 -3.43 5.32 8.71
C ALA A 67 -2.33 4.24 8.72
N ILE A 68 -1.05 4.64 8.69
CA ILE A 68 0.07 3.69 8.76
C ILE A 68 0.13 2.99 10.11
N ASN A 69 -0.12 3.71 11.21
CA ASN A 69 -0.16 3.11 12.53
C ASN A 69 -1.35 2.16 12.69
N ALA A 70 -2.54 2.52 12.18
CA ALA A 70 -3.71 1.64 12.19
C ALA A 70 -3.41 0.32 11.47
N GLN A 71 -2.81 0.36 10.28
CA GLN A 71 -2.39 -0.87 9.59
C GLN A 71 -1.31 -1.65 10.36
N ALA A 72 -0.40 -0.97 11.06
CA ALA A 72 0.61 -1.63 11.86
C ALA A 72 0.01 -2.34 13.09
N ASP A 73 -1.08 -1.82 13.65
CA ASP A 73 -1.81 -2.44 14.76
C ASP A 73 -2.58 -3.69 14.31
N GLU A 74 -2.85 -3.84 13.01
CA GLU A 74 -3.40 -5.06 12.39
C GLU A 74 -2.31 -6.12 12.11
N LEU A 75 -1.05 -5.86 12.46
CA LEU A 75 0.03 -6.82 12.32
C LEU A 75 0.32 -7.51 13.66
N VAL A 76 0.45 -8.84 13.63
CA VAL A 76 1.02 -9.57 14.77
C VAL A 76 2.50 -9.21 14.96
N ALA A 77 3.01 -9.48 16.17
CA ALA A 77 4.43 -9.36 16.46
C ALA A 77 5.26 -10.22 15.50
N GLU A 78 6.49 -9.82 15.21
CA GLU A 78 7.38 -10.56 14.28
C GLU A 78 7.63 -12.01 14.73
N ALA A 79 7.63 -12.24 16.05
CA ALA A 79 7.75 -13.56 16.64
C ALA A 79 6.56 -14.48 16.32
N ASP A 80 5.40 -13.92 16.00
CA ASP A 80 4.16 -14.63 15.67
C ASP A 80 3.85 -14.66 14.18
N ALA A 81 4.72 -14.04 13.37
CA ALA A 81 4.62 -14.06 11.92
C ALA A 81 4.63 -15.49 11.37
N CYS A 82 4.03 -15.70 10.21
CA CYS A 82 4.08 -16.99 9.54
C CYS A 82 5.54 -17.38 9.26
N PRO A 83 6.05 -18.51 9.80
CA PRO A 83 7.44 -18.93 9.61
C PRO A 83 7.70 -19.54 8.23
N GLY A 84 6.77 -19.36 7.28
CA GLY A 84 6.90 -19.83 5.90
C GLY A 84 7.08 -18.66 4.93
N CYS A 85 6.20 -17.67 5.01
CA CYS A 85 6.18 -16.53 4.10
C CYS A 85 6.36 -15.16 4.78
N GLY A 86 6.44 -15.12 6.10
CA GLY A 86 6.57 -13.87 6.86
C GLY A 86 5.27 -13.06 6.98
N GLU A 87 4.13 -13.60 6.56
CA GLU A 87 2.81 -12.96 6.75
C GLU A 87 2.59 -12.57 8.21
N ARG A 88 2.08 -11.35 8.41
CA ARG A 88 1.85 -10.74 9.72
C ARG A 88 0.45 -10.16 9.87
N ASN A 89 -0.32 -9.99 8.81
CA ASN A 89 -1.66 -9.44 8.90
C ASN A 89 -2.57 -10.43 9.65
N VAL A 90 -3.21 -9.96 10.73
CA VAL A 90 -4.10 -10.77 11.59
C VAL A 90 -5.23 -11.44 10.80
N ASP A 91 -5.76 -10.79 9.76
CA ASP A 91 -6.85 -11.33 8.94
C ASP A 91 -6.41 -12.55 8.11
N ASN A 92 -5.12 -12.61 7.77
CA ASN A 92 -4.52 -13.73 7.05
C ASN A 92 -4.00 -14.83 7.98
N LEU A 93 -4.13 -14.66 9.30
CA LEU A 93 -3.60 -15.57 10.31
C LEU A 93 -4.75 -16.16 11.14
N VAL A 94 -5.36 -17.23 10.62
CA VAL A 94 -6.60 -17.80 11.15
C VAL A 94 -6.34 -18.83 12.24
N TRP A 95 -6.80 -18.55 13.46
CA TRP A 95 -6.81 -19.51 14.57
C TRP A 95 -7.63 -20.75 14.23
N GLN A 96 -7.05 -21.92 14.48
CA GLN A 96 -7.70 -23.20 14.27
C GLN A 96 -8.56 -23.57 15.48
N LYS A 97 -9.49 -24.51 15.28
CA LYS A 97 -10.41 -24.99 16.34
C LYS A 97 -9.71 -25.60 17.56
N ASP A 98 -8.42 -25.90 17.45
CA ASP A 98 -7.63 -26.44 18.55
C ASP A 98 -7.16 -25.37 19.54
N GLY A 99 -7.32 -24.07 19.22
CA GLY A 99 -6.88 -22.95 20.04
C GLY A 99 -5.36 -22.89 20.27
N ALA A 100 -4.57 -23.68 19.54
CA ALA A 100 -3.13 -23.82 19.72
C ALA A 100 -2.34 -23.49 18.45
N HIS A 101 -2.99 -23.60 17.29
CA HIS A 101 -2.34 -23.35 16.01
C HIS A 101 -3.07 -22.28 15.21
N VAL A 102 -2.27 -21.54 14.47
CA VAL A 102 -2.71 -20.61 13.42
C VAL A 102 -2.44 -21.26 12.08
N LYS A 103 -3.35 -21.07 11.12
CA LYS A 103 -3.12 -21.39 9.71
C LYS A 103 -2.99 -20.08 8.93
N CYS A 104 -1.86 -19.92 8.24
CA CYS A 104 -1.65 -18.81 7.33
C CYS A 104 -2.52 -19.00 6.06
N ALA A 105 -3.33 -18.01 5.71
CA ALA A 105 -4.15 -18.00 4.50
C ALA A 105 -3.30 -17.82 3.23
N THR A 106 -2.19 -17.09 3.32
CA THR A 106 -1.30 -16.76 2.20
C THR A 106 -0.55 -17.99 1.67
N CYS A 107 0.07 -18.79 2.54
CA CYS A 107 0.87 -19.95 2.12
C CYS A 107 0.35 -21.31 2.64
N GLY A 108 -0.73 -21.33 3.43
CA GLY A 108 -1.33 -22.55 3.96
C GLY A 108 -0.61 -23.17 5.15
N LYS A 109 0.55 -22.65 5.57
CA LYS A 109 1.35 -23.22 6.67
C LYS A 109 0.60 -23.11 8.00
N ARG A 110 0.53 -24.23 8.73
CA ARG A 110 0.03 -24.29 10.10
C ARG A 110 1.20 -24.24 11.07
N TYR A 111 1.11 -23.40 12.09
CA TYR A 111 2.17 -23.20 13.07
C TYR A 111 1.61 -22.77 14.42
N ALA A 112 2.42 -22.89 15.47
CA ALA A 112 2.10 -22.35 16.79
C ALA A 112 2.82 -21.00 16.95
N PRO A 113 2.10 -19.88 17.20
CA PRO A 113 2.71 -18.60 17.50
C PRO A 113 3.41 -18.63 18.87
N GLN A 114 4.34 -17.70 19.09
CA GLN A 114 5.12 -17.63 20.34
C GLN A 114 4.36 -16.92 21.46
N SER A 115 3.55 -15.93 21.11
CA SER A 115 2.63 -15.24 22.00
C SER A 115 1.31 -16.01 22.07
N LYS A 116 0.80 -16.21 23.29
CA LYS A 116 -0.54 -16.77 23.54
C LYS A 116 -1.56 -15.67 23.80
#